data_AF-A0A948NG17-F1
#
_entry.id   AF-A0A948NG17-F1
#
_cell.length_a   1.000
_cell.length_b   1.000
_cell.length_c   1.000
_cell.angle_alpha   90.00
_cell.angle_beta   90.00
_cell.angle_gamma   90.00
#
_symmetry.space_group_name_H-M   'P 1'
#
loop_
_entity.id
_entity.type
_entity.pdbx_description
1 polymer ?
#
loop_
_entity_poly.entity_id
_entity_poly.type
_entity_poly.pdbx_seq_one_letter_code
_entity_poly.pdbx_strand_id
1 'polypeptide(L)'
;MSFNLQRAGMLCLLIIVLLSAGFSSQAEPMAAPGDKTKATQLKLSSLPDKPGLWQKHEFTIKNDKELRFFVRGLNPAAPLSIQLISAEPTFDASISLHRLSWMKADYQASLQQGDFNYTGRAYGDVGIGIKPLADGTTKATLLIWQGEPVAKPLVSFYNRPTADATGAKQQRQQGQSSTQWWHIAVVVLLAIIALLLFKLLKKPAANAALMLTLVSTTLLINSPPLNAQDKEKPKPTETAQPTANPFDIPADAKPAATGPMDKNKAASANPDDKDKARVTDHAGSAPKDDEVNTAKDNTDNESDSADATPSDAADYQNRLAQAEQRIADLAQQVGNNRAELERLQYLLEQDKQNEPDADNFPALPLSCKPPQIDGDSLIRDGDAQWENYERCQQCYAQPLQDLENQLLLYEKLRVYYRSTKDYVNNVITLGDKAPKPHSLIENAWAAQKYAINHTFSKTKQAYDNKLPELNDKLSSILDRIGQCETDYNNNPMWRDTAGIFFLNTMATSYKRTD
;
A
#
# COMPACT_ATOMS: atom_id res chain seq x y z
N MET A 1 -62.59 2.99 -8.03
CA MET A 1 -61.22 2.99 -8.61
C MET A 1 -60.12 3.17 -7.54
N SER A 2 -60.33 2.75 -6.29
CA SER A 2 -59.43 2.99 -5.16
C SER A 2 -58.65 1.75 -4.68
N PHE A 3 -58.86 0.58 -5.28
CA PHE A 3 -58.23 -0.68 -4.85
C PHE A 3 -56.88 -1.03 -5.51
N ASN A 4 -56.44 -0.29 -6.54
CA ASN A 4 -55.19 -0.60 -7.26
C ASN A 4 -53.94 0.10 -6.69
N LEU A 5 -54.10 1.17 -5.90
CA LEU A 5 -52.94 1.93 -5.40
C LEU A 5 -52.25 1.23 -4.20
N GLN A 6 -53.00 0.48 -3.39
CA GLN A 6 -52.44 -0.23 -2.23
C GLN A 6 -51.56 -1.43 -2.60
N ARG A 7 -51.86 -2.12 -3.72
CA ARG A 7 -51.06 -3.27 -4.17
C ARG A 7 -49.72 -2.87 -4.80
N ALA A 8 -49.66 -1.72 -5.47
CA ALA A 8 -48.41 -1.21 -6.04
C ALA A 8 -47.39 -0.80 -4.95
N GLY A 9 -47.86 -0.19 -3.86
CA GLY A 9 -47.00 0.19 -2.73
C GLY A 9 -46.39 -1.02 -2.01
N MET A 10 -47.18 -2.08 -1.80
CA MET A 10 -46.71 -3.29 -1.12
C MET A 10 -45.69 -4.07 -1.95
N LEU A 11 -45.83 -4.10 -3.29
CA LEU A 11 -44.87 -4.75 -4.18
C LEU A 11 -43.53 -4.00 -4.24
N CYS A 12 -43.57 -2.65 -4.26
CA CYS A 12 -42.37 -1.82 -4.27
C CYS A 12 -41.58 -1.94 -2.95
N LEU A 13 -42.30 -2.01 -1.82
CA LEU A 13 -41.69 -2.18 -0.50
C LEU A 13 -41.07 -3.59 -0.33
N LEU A 14 -41.68 -4.62 -0.91
CA LEU A 14 -41.11 -5.97 -0.92
C LEU A 14 -39.84 -6.07 -1.78
N ILE A 15 -39.78 -5.36 -2.91
CA ILE A 15 -38.60 -5.28 -3.77
C ILE A 15 -37.47 -4.51 -3.08
N ILE A 16 -37.76 -3.42 -2.37
CA ILE A 16 -36.75 -2.68 -1.59
C ILE A 16 -36.23 -3.51 -0.41
N VAL A 17 -37.08 -4.29 0.26
CA VAL A 17 -36.66 -5.21 1.33
C VAL A 17 -35.82 -6.38 0.79
N LEU A 18 -36.16 -6.92 -0.39
CA LEU A 18 -35.36 -7.95 -1.06
C LEU A 18 -34.02 -7.42 -1.60
N LEU A 19 -33.96 -6.16 -2.04
CA LEU A 19 -32.72 -5.51 -2.49
C LEU A 19 -31.82 -5.09 -1.33
N SER A 20 -32.36 -4.79 -0.15
CA SER A 20 -31.59 -4.43 1.05
C SER A 20 -31.14 -5.63 1.89
N ALA A 21 -31.80 -6.78 1.77
CA ALA A 21 -31.33 -8.05 2.33
C ALA A 21 -30.25 -8.74 1.48
N GLY A 22 -30.02 -8.24 0.25
CA GLY A 22 -29.02 -8.76 -0.66
C GLY A 22 -27.62 -8.26 -0.31
N PHE A 23 -26.76 -9.19 0.10
CA PHE A 23 -25.32 -9.08 -0.06
C PHE A 23 -24.62 -8.04 0.84
N SER A 24 -24.69 -8.25 2.16
CA SER A 24 -23.45 -8.18 2.92
C SER A 24 -22.55 -9.31 2.41
N SER A 25 -21.98 -9.15 1.21
CA SER A 25 -21.00 -10.05 0.62
C SER A 25 -19.83 -10.07 1.57
N GLN A 26 -19.86 -11.04 2.48
CA GLN A 26 -18.71 -11.43 3.24
C GLN A 26 -17.77 -12.11 2.24
N ALA A 27 -17.14 -11.32 1.37
CA ALA A 27 -16.15 -11.83 0.43
C ALA A 27 -14.93 -12.27 1.24
N GLU A 28 -14.88 -13.54 1.61
CA GLU A 28 -13.62 -14.23 1.91
C GLU A 28 -12.83 -14.39 0.59
N PRO A 29 -11.50 -14.62 0.63
CA PRO A 29 -10.78 -15.04 -0.57
C PRO A 29 -11.51 -16.22 -1.21
N MET A 30 -11.63 -16.21 -2.54
CA MET A 30 -12.47 -17.18 -3.23
C MET A 30 -11.93 -18.60 -3.04
N ALA A 31 -12.73 -19.47 -2.45
CA ALA A 31 -12.43 -20.90 -2.33
C ALA A 31 -12.63 -21.61 -3.67
N ALA A 32 -11.91 -22.72 -3.86
CA ALA A 32 -12.11 -23.55 -5.04
C ALA A 32 -13.54 -24.14 -5.02
N PRO A 33 -14.18 -24.37 -6.19
CA PRO A 33 -15.48 -25.01 -6.25
C PRO A 33 -15.43 -26.40 -5.58
N GLY A 34 -16.34 -26.64 -4.64
CA GLY A 34 -16.40 -27.90 -3.89
C GLY A 34 -15.52 -27.94 -2.63
N ASP A 35 -14.71 -26.91 -2.39
CA ASP A 35 -13.95 -26.77 -1.15
C ASP A 35 -14.90 -26.47 0.02
N LYS A 36 -14.87 -27.34 1.04
CA LYS A 36 -15.72 -27.24 2.23
C LYS A 36 -14.99 -26.61 3.42
N THR A 37 -13.75 -26.20 3.24
CA THR A 37 -12.91 -25.62 4.29
C THR A 37 -13.40 -24.21 4.61
N LYS A 38 -13.98 -24.03 5.80
CA LYS A 38 -14.48 -22.72 6.25
C LYS A 38 -13.31 -21.85 6.69
N ALA A 39 -13.27 -20.61 6.20
CA ALA A 39 -12.33 -19.62 6.69
C ALA A 39 -12.91 -18.84 7.88
N THR A 40 -12.08 -18.56 8.89
CA THR A 40 -12.46 -17.80 10.07
C THR A 40 -12.04 -16.35 9.91
N GLN A 41 -13.00 -15.42 10.00
CA GLN A 41 -12.69 -13.99 9.94
C GLN A 41 -12.00 -13.52 11.23
N LEU A 42 -10.87 -12.85 11.07
CA LEU A 42 -10.13 -12.20 12.12
C LEU A 42 -10.34 -10.69 12.00
N LYS A 43 -11.04 -10.10 12.99
CA LYS A 43 -11.35 -8.68 13.02
C LYS A 43 -10.26 -7.94 13.79
N LEU A 44 -9.47 -7.12 13.11
CA LEU A 44 -8.48 -6.29 13.77
C LEU A 44 -9.15 -5.21 14.63
N SER A 45 -8.55 -4.91 15.78
CA SER A 45 -9.02 -3.89 16.73
C SER A 45 -7.85 -3.08 17.29
N SER A 46 -8.07 -1.81 17.59
CA SER A 46 -7.08 -0.98 18.29
C SER A 46 -6.97 -1.44 19.74
N LEU A 47 -5.76 -1.72 20.21
CA LEU A 47 -5.50 -2.01 21.62
C LEU A 47 -5.02 -0.74 22.33
N PRO A 48 -5.44 -0.48 23.58
CA PRO A 48 -4.84 0.57 24.40
C PRO A 48 -3.32 0.38 24.44
N ASP A 49 -2.58 1.49 24.34
CA ASP A 49 -1.12 1.53 24.47
C ASP A 49 -0.32 0.78 23.39
N LYS A 50 -0.95 0.37 22.28
CA LYS A 50 -0.25 -0.23 21.12
C LYS A 50 -0.62 0.48 19.81
N PRO A 51 0.36 0.89 18.99
CA PRO A 51 0.06 1.53 17.71
C PRO A 51 -0.56 0.53 16.72
N GLY A 52 -1.46 1.03 15.88
CA GLY A 52 -2.11 0.25 14.82
C GLY A 52 -3.26 -0.65 15.29
N LEU A 53 -3.61 -1.62 14.45
CA LEU A 53 -4.70 -2.57 14.65
C LEU A 53 -4.13 -3.97 14.88
N TRP A 54 -4.65 -4.66 15.88
CA TRP A 54 -4.15 -5.95 16.35
C TRP A 54 -5.25 -7.00 16.38
N GLN A 55 -4.85 -8.26 16.21
CA GLN A 55 -5.65 -9.42 16.53
C GLN A 55 -4.76 -10.56 17.02
N LYS A 56 -5.12 -11.16 18.16
CA LYS A 56 -4.54 -12.41 18.65
C LYS A 56 -5.61 -13.48 18.59
N HIS A 57 -5.28 -14.64 18.02
CA HIS A 57 -6.21 -15.76 17.93
C HIS A 57 -5.50 -17.06 18.32
N GLU A 58 -5.97 -17.70 19.38
CA GLU A 58 -5.47 -18.99 19.86
C GLU A 58 -6.36 -20.12 19.34
N PHE A 59 -5.75 -21.18 18.83
CA PHE A 59 -6.45 -22.33 18.27
C PHE A 59 -5.61 -23.60 18.38
N THR A 60 -6.17 -24.74 17.98
CA THR A 60 -5.48 -26.02 17.95
C THR A 60 -5.37 -26.50 16.51
N ILE A 61 -4.16 -26.79 16.07
CA ILE A 61 -3.89 -27.37 14.75
C ILE A 61 -4.09 -28.87 14.85
N LYS A 62 -4.99 -29.41 14.03
CA LYS A 62 -5.28 -30.85 13.94
C LYS A 62 -4.87 -31.35 12.56
N ASN A 63 -4.32 -32.57 12.47
CA ASN A 63 -3.76 -33.14 11.24
C ASN A 63 -4.70 -33.26 10.06
N ASP A 64 -5.99 -33.31 10.31
CA ASP A 64 -6.93 -33.75 9.28
C ASP A 64 -7.32 -32.64 8.30
N LYS A 65 -7.08 -31.37 8.62
CA LYS A 65 -7.61 -30.24 7.82
C LYS A 65 -6.70 -29.01 7.80
N GLU A 66 -6.63 -28.40 6.62
CA GLU A 66 -6.13 -27.05 6.46
C GLU A 66 -7.01 -26.09 7.29
N LEU A 67 -6.37 -25.23 8.08
CA LEU A 67 -7.04 -24.15 8.79
C LEU A 67 -6.91 -22.87 7.99
N ARG A 68 -8.02 -22.15 7.86
CA ARG A 68 -8.08 -20.90 7.09
C ARG A 68 -8.54 -19.76 7.96
N PHE A 69 -7.81 -18.66 7.90
CA PHE A 69 -8.14 -17.41 8.54
C PHE A 69 -8.12 -16.29 7.51
N PHE A 70 -8.89 -15.23 7.70
CA PHE A 70 -8.75 -14.06 6.83
C PHE A 70 -9.00 -12.76 7.57
N VAL A 71 -8.32 -11.71 7.12
CA VAL A 71 -8.48 -10.34 7.61
C VAL A 71 -8.99 -9.48 6.46
N ARG A 72 -9.86 -8.51 6.78
CA ARG A 72 -10.44 -7.60 5.80
C ARG A 72 -10.01 -6.16 5.98
N GLY A 73 -10.10 -5.40 4.89
CA GLY A 73 -10.01 -3.95 4.91
C GLY A 73 -8.62 -3.43 5.26
N LEU A 74 -7.57 -4.17 4.88
CA LEU A 74 -6.20 -3.77 5.12
C LEU A 74 -5.84 -2.56 4.25
N ASN A 75 -5.26 -1.55 4.88
CA ASN A 75 -4.73 -0.36 4.24
C ASN A 75 -3.37 -0.66 3.56
N PRO A 76 -3.22 -0.45 2.24
CA PRO A 76 -1.93 -0.62 1.54
C PRO A 76 -0.80 0.24 2.11
N ALA A 77 -1.13 1.42 2.60
CA ALA A 77 -0.15 2.34 3.17
C ALA A 77 0.30 1.94 4.58
N ALA A 78 -0.39 1.00 5.22
CA ALA A 78 0.00 0.46 6.52
C ALA A 78 0.82 -0.83 6.35
N PRO A 79 1.88 -1.02 7.15
CA PRO A 79 2.60 -2.28 7.19
C PRO A 79 1.74 -3.36 7.86
N LEU A 80 1.93 -4.61 7.45
CA LEU A 80 1.26 -5.80 7.95
C LEU A 80 2.31 -6.78 8.49
N SER A 81 2.09 -7.32 9.69
CA SER A 81 2.82 -8.45 10.23
C SER A 81 1.85 -9.57 10.60
N ILE A 82 2.18 -10.79 10.19
CA ILE A 82 1.45 -12.01 10.50
C ILE A 82 2.46 -12.97 11.13
N GLN A 83 2.22 -13.37 12.37
CA GLN A 83 3.06 -14.31 13.09
C GLN A 83 2.24 -15.50 13.55
N LEU A 84 2.78 -16.71 13.38
CA LEU A 84 2.19 -17.93 13.87
C LEU A 84 3.20 -18.61 14.79
N ILE A 85 2.79 -18.88 16.02
CA ILE A 85 3.63 -19.47 17.07
C ILE A 85 2.97 -20.77 17.53
N SER A 86 3.65 -21.91 17.35
CA SER A 86 3.25 -23.22 17.85
C SER A 86 3.77 -23.44 19.26
N ALA A 87 2.99 -24.12 20.10
CA ALA A 87 3.42 -24.54 21.44
C ALA A 87 4.50 -25.64 21.40
N GLU A 88 4.57 -26.39 20.30
CA GLU A 88 5.58 -27.42 20.06
C GLU A 88 6.57 -26.93 18.98
N PRO A 89 7.85 -26.70 19.32
CA PRO A 89 8.85 -26.19 18.37
C PRO A 89 9.17 -27.16 17.24
N THR A 90 8.94 -28.45 17.45
CA THR A 90 9.17 -29.51 16.45
C THR A 90 7.98 -29.71 15.51
N PHE A 91 6.91 -28.93 15.66
CA PHE A 91 5.73 -29.07 14.82
C PHE A 91 5.96 -28.42 13.46
N ASP A 92 5.76 -29.19 12.39
CA ASP A 92 5.96 -28.71 11.02
C ASP A 92 4.61 -28.41 10.33
N ALA A 93 4.51 -27.22 9.73
CA ALA A 93 3.36 -26.81 8.94
C ALA A 93 3.79 -25.93 7.76
N SER A 94 3.05 -26.00 6.66
CA SER A 94 3.12 -25.03 5.56
C SER A 94 2.12 -23.91 5.81
N ILE A 95 2.58 -22.68 5.69
CA ILE A 95 1.78 -21.45 5.77
C ILE A 95 1.71 -20.83 4.38
N SER A 96 0.50 -20.46 3.96
CA SER A 96 0.28 -19.77 2.70
C SER A 96 -0.53 -18.51 2.91
N LEU A 97 -0.15 -17.43 2.23
CA LEU A 97 -0.89 -16.18 2.20
C LEU A 97 -1.58 -16.03 0.85
N HIS A 98 -2.83 -15.61 0.89
CA HIS A 98 -3.72 -15.53 -0.25
C HIS A 98 -4.41 -14.18 -0.26
N ARG A 99 -4.49 -13.52 -1.41
CA ARG A 99 -5.18 -12.22 -1.48
C ARG A 99 -6.57 -12.33 -2.07
N LEU A 100 -6.68 -13.05 -3.17
CA LEU A 100 -7.90 -13.08 -3.97
C LEU A 100 -8.55 -14.46 -4.00
N SER A 101 -7.75 -15.52 -3.92
CA SER A 101 -8.23 -16.89 -3.96
C SER A 101 -7.34 -17.83 -3.16
N TRP A 102 -7.95 -18.81 -2.50
CA TRP A 102 -7.25 -19.91 -1.84
C TRP A 102 -6.51 -20.85 -2.81
N MET A 103 -6.78 -20.76 -4.11
CA MET A 103 -6.15 -21.64 -5.12
C MET A 103 -4.72 -21.26 -5.48
N LYS A 104 -4.34 -19.99 -5.27
CA LYS A 104 -3.01 -19.49 -5.59
C LYS A 104 -2.49 -18.76 -4.37
N ALA A 105 -1.45 -19.30 -3.76
CA ALA A 105 -0.71 -18.60 -2.73
C ALA A 105 0.11 -17.48 -3.39
N ASP A 106 -0.01 -16.27 -2.85
CA ASP A 106 0.86 -15.15 -3.22
C ASP A 106 2.22 -15.26 -2.49
N TYR A 107 2.22 -15.93 -1.35
CA TYR A 107 3.41 -16.24 -0.55
C TYR A 107 3.22 -17.58 0.15
N GLN A 108 4.27 -18.38 0.25
CA GLN A 108 4.25 -19.67 0.95
C GLN A 108 5.57 -19.88 1.69
N ALA A 109 5.48 -20.35 2.93
CA ALA A 109 6.62 -20.69 3.77
C ALA A 109 6.30 -21.91 4.63
N SER A 110 7.33 -22.49 5.25
CA SER A 110 7.16 -23.51 6.28
C SER A 110 7.46 -22.92 7.64
N LEU A 111 6.80 -23.43 8.68
CA LEU A 111 7.09 -23.14 10.07
C LEU A 111 8.55 -23.52 10.35
N GLN A 112 9.30 -22.65 11.03
CA GLN A 112 10.69 -22.88 11.42
C GLN A 112 10.75 -22.89 12.95
N GLN A 113 11.07 -24.04 13.55
CA GLN A 113 11.16 -24.18 15.01
C GLN A 113 9.88 -23.77 15.77
N GLY A 114 8.71 -24.04 15.19
CA GLY A 114 7.42 -23.64 15.78
C GLY A 114 6.98 -22.23 15.40
N ASP A 115 7.82 -21.44 14.73
CA ASP A 115 7.53 -20.05 14.42
C ASP A 115 7.43 -19.77 12.92
N PHE A 116 6.54 -18.85 12.58
CA PHE A 116 6.46 -18.23 11.28
C PHE A 116 6.24 -16.74 11.45
N ASN A 117 6.96 -15.95 10.66
CA ASN A 117 6.81 -14.50 10.62
C ASN A 117 6.77 -14.03 9.17
N TYR A 118 5.70 -13.34 8.83
CA TYR A 118 5.59 -12.57 7.61
C TYR A 118 5.46 -11.10 7.96
N THR A 119 6.24 -10.28 7.26
CA THR A 119 6.12 -8.83 7.30
C THR A 119 6.05 -8.30 5.88
N GLY A 120 5.04 -7.49 5.58
CA GLY A 120 4.79 -7.00 4.24
C GLY A 120 3.75 -5.90 4.21
N ARG A 121 3.24 -5.60 3.01
CA ARG A 121 2.06 -4.76 2.79
C ARG A 121 1.04 -5.60 2.09
N ALA A 122 -0.22 -5.42 2.45
CA ALA A 122 -1.31 -5.98 1.70
C ALA A 122 -2.45 -4.98 1.64
N TYR A 123 -3.09 -4.90 0.47
CA TYR A 123 -4.34 -4.16 0.31
C TYR A 123 -5.51 -5.12 0.29
N GLY A 124 -6.63 -4.64 0.84
CA GLY A 124 -7.91 -5.35 0.81
C GLY A 124 -7.92 -6.50 1.81
N ASP A 125 -8.17 -7.70 1.31
CA ASP A 125 -8.35 -8.88 2.15
C ASP A 125 -7.13 -9.79 2.03
N VAL A 126 -6.76 -10.44 3.14
CA VAL A 126 -5.67 -11.41 3.20
C VAL A 126 -6.17 -12.66 3.89
N GLY A 127 -6.16 -13.78 3.16
CA GLY A 127 -6.29 -15.14 3.66
C GLY A 127 -4.96 -15.72 4.11
N ILE A 128 -5.02 -16.52 5.17
CA ILE A 128 -3.91 -17.22 5.80
C ILE A 128 -4.33 -18.70 5.87
N GLY A 129 -3.66 -19.54 5.11
CA GLY A 129 -3.82 -20.99 5.10
C GLY A 129 -2.72 -21.63 5.93
N ILE A 130 -3.09 -22.58 6.79
CA ILE A 130 -2.15 -23.33 7.62
C ILE A 130 -2.43 -24.81 7.38
N LYS A 131 -1.44 -25.51 6.80
CA LYS A 131 -1.53 -26.92 6.48
C LYS A 131 -0.46 -27.70 7.27
N PRO A 132 -0.83 -28.57 8.22
CA PRO A 132 0.14 -29.42 8.92
C PRO A 132 0.87 -30.33 7.93
N LEU A 133 2.18 -30.54 8.15
CA LEU A 133 3.02 -31.43 7.32
C LEU A 133 3.23 -32.80 7.97
N ALA A 134 3.21 -32.86 9.30
CA ALA A 134 3.40 -34.10 10.07
C ALA A 134 2.17 -34.39 10.92
N ASP A 135 2.02 -35.66 11.31
CA ASP A 135 0.96 -36.07 12.20
C ASP A 135 1.24 -35.58 13.64
N GLY A 136 0.63 -34.48 14.07
CA GLY A 136 0.59 -33.99 15.45
C GLY A 136 -0.67 -33.19 15.80
N THR A 137 -0.81 -32.80 17.06
CA THR A 137 -1.84 -31.83 17.46
C THR A 137 -1.20 -30.85 18.41
N THR A 138 -1.05 -29.60 17.96
CA THR A 138 -0.39 -28.55 18.75
C THR A 138 -1.35 -27.38 18.97
N LYS A 139 -1.18 -26.68 20.10
CA LYS A 139 -1.79 -25.37 20.29
C LYS A 139 -0.97 -24.34 19.53
N ALA A 140 -1.61 -23.39 18.88
CA ALA A 140 -0.94 -22.32 18.17
C ALA A 140 -1.62 -20.97 18.41
N THR A 141 -0.83 -19.91 18.29
CA THR A 141 -1.29 -18.53 18.36
C THR A 141 -0.99 -17.83 17.04
N LEU A 142 -2.02 -17.29 16.39
CA LEU A 142 -1.90 -16.41 15.24
C LEU A 142 -2.03 -14.95 15.71
N LEU A 143 -0.96 -14.19 15.52
CA LEU A 143 -0.85 -12.77 15.81
C LEU A 143 -0.86 -12.00 14.50
N ILE A 144 -1.76 -11.04 14.38
CA ILE A 144 -1.83 -10.17 13.21
C ILE A 144 -1.79 -8.73 13.68
N TRP A 145 -0.93 -7.96 13.05
CA TRP A 145 -0.77 -6.55 13.30
C TRP A 145 -0.75 -5.77 11.99
N GLN A 146 -1.59 -4.74 11.91
CA GLN A 146 -1.49 -3.71 10.90
C GLN A 146 -1.05 -2.41 11.57
N GLY A 147 0.10 -1.89 11.17
CA GLY A 147 0.61 -0.64 11.71
C GLY A 147 -0.20 0.58 11.28
N GLU A 148 0.25 1.75 11.72
CA GLU A 148 -0.31 2.99 11.21
C GLU A 148 0.15 3.22 9.76
N PRO A 149 -0.68 3.87 8.92
CA PRO A 149 -0.28 4.24 7.57
C PRO A 149 0.97 5.12 7.64
N VAL A 150 2.09 4.60 7.16
CA VAL A 150 3.31 5.39 7.04
C VAL A 150 3.17 6.20 5.77
N ALA A 151 2.81 7.48 5.91
CA ALA A 151 3.00 8.44 4.84
C ALA A 151 4.53 8.60 4.68
N LYS A 152 5.15 7.78 3.82
CA LYS A 152 6.51 8.10 3.37
C LYS A 152 6.40 9.51 2.77
N PRO A 153 7.23 10.48 3.21
CA PRO A 153 7.45 11.64 2.38
C PRO A 153 7.90 11.07 1.03
N LEU A 154 7.16 11.37 -0.03
CA LEU A 154 7.53 10.92 -1.36
C LEU A 154 8.99 11.32 -1.58
N VAL A 155 9.76 10.46 -2.24
CA VAL A 155 11.14 10.77 -2.60
C VAL A 155 11.11 12.15 -3.23
N SER A 156 11.76 13.12 -2.58
CA SER A 156 11.69 14.48 -3.05
C SER A 156 12.38 14.49 -4.41
N PHE A 157 11.62 14.65 -5.49
CA PHE A 157 12.13 14.65 -6.86
C PHE A 157 13.05 15.84 -7.15
N TYR A 158 13.19 16.73 -6.17
CA TYR A 158 14.19 17.77 -6.19
C TYR A 158 15.26 17.47 -5.15
N ASN A 159 16.51 17.47 -5.61
CA ASN A 159 17.64 17.53 -4.71
C ASN A 159 17.63 18.94 -4.09
N ARG A 160 17.23 19.06 -2.82
CA ARG A 160 17.58 20.26 -2.05
C ARG A 160 19.10 20.39 -2.15
N PRO A 161 19.65 21.53 -2.60
CA PRO A 161 21.04 21.84 -2.34
C PRO A 161 21.23 21.67 -0.83
N THR A 162 21.98 20.65 -0.41
CA THR A 162 22.37 20.50 0.98
C THR A 162 23.28 21.68 1.27
N ALA A 163 22.70 22.76 1.79
CA ALA A 163 23.50 23.77 2.47
C ALA A 163 24.26 23.01 3.55
N ASP A 164 25.58 23.00 3.48
CA ASP A 164 26.45 22.33 4.43
C ASP A 164 25.97 22.64 5.84
N ALA A 165 25.48 21.60 6.53
CA ALA A 165 24.76 21.70 7.79
C ALA A 165 25.75 22.00 8.93
N THR A 166 26.32 23.20 8.91
CA THR A 166 27.16 23.75 9.97
C THR A 166 26.47 25.01 10.49
N GLY A 167 25.56 24.81 11.46
CA GLY A 167 25.22 25.86 12.41
C GLY A 167 23.96 26.68 12.13
N ALA A 168 22.78 26.10 12.33
CA ALA A 168 21.60 26.88 12.74
C ALA A 168 20.60 25.99 13.50
N LYS A 169 20.89 25.74 14.79
CA LYS A 169 19.87 25.26 15.74
C LYS A 169 18.94 26.43 16.07
N GLN A 170 17.93 26.67 15.22
CA GLN A 170 16.88 27.63 15.52
C GLN A 170 15.77 26.91 16.31
N GLN A 171 15.69 27.21 17.61
CA GLN A 171 14.58 26.87 18.49
C GLN A 171 13.27 27.41 17.89
N ARG A 172 12.46 26.54 17.28
CA ARG A 172 11.02 26.79 17.18
C ARG A 172 10.39 26.38 18.50
N GLN A 173 10.26 27.37 19.40
CA GLN A 173 9.35 27.27 20.54
C GLN A 173 7.94 27.08 20.00
N GLN A 174 7.40 25.92 20.35
CA GLN A 174 6.07 25.44 20.11
C GLN A 174 5.10 26.31 20.92
N GLY A 175 4.51 27.32 20.26
CA GLY A 175 3.47 28.16 20.82
C GLY A 175 2.24 27.33 21.16
N GLN A 176 2.03 27.11 22.45
CA GLN A 176 0.87 26.46 23.04
C GLN A 176 -0.43 27.23 22.73
N SER A 177 -1.43 26.45 22.31
CA SER A 177 -2.86 26.59 22.59
C SER A 177 -3.55 27.93 22.26
N SER A 178 -3.87 28.16 20.99
CA SER A 178 -5.13 28.82 20.65
C SER A 178 -6.22 27.76 20.48
N THR A 179 -6.71 27.23 21.60
CA THR A 179 -7.89 26.37 21.61
C THR A 179 -9.05 27.18 21.04
N GLN A 180 -9.39 26.80 19.81
CA GLN A 180 -10.23 27.53 18.87
C GLN A 180 -11.64 27.75 19.46
N TRP A 181 -11.91 28.95 19.99
CA TRP A 181 -13.18 29.33 20.65
C TRP A 181 -14.45 28.99 19.85
N TRP A 182 -14.33 28.88 18.53
CA TRP A 182 -15.43 28.52 17.63
C TRP A 182 -15.99 27.11 17.91
N HIS A 183 -15.18 26.16 18.39
CA HIS A 183 -15.67 24.83 18.75
C HIS A 183 -16.66 24.87 19.93
N ILE A 184 -16.43 25.78 20.89
CA ILE A 184 -17.39 26.00 22.00
C ILE A 184 -18.69 26.59 21.46
N ALA A 185 -18.61 27.52 20.50
CA ALA A 185 -19.80 28.10 19.87
C ALA A 185 -20.64 27.06 19.11
N VAL A 186 -20.01 26.13 18.38
CA VAL A 186 -20.71 25.06 17.64
C VAL A 186 -21.39 24.08 18.61
N VAL A 187 -20.73 23.68 19.70
CA VAL A 187 -21.31 22.77 20.70
C VAL A 187 -22.52 23.41 21.39
N VAL A 188 -22.44 24.70 21.74
CA VAL A 188 -23.56 25.44 22.35
C VAL A 188 -24.75 25.55 21.38
N LEU A 189 -24.49 25.82 20.09
CA LEU A 189 -25.54 25.89 19.07
C LEU A 189 -26.28 24.55 18.91
N LEU A 190 -25.53 23.43 18.83
CA LEU A 190 -26.12 22.09 18.72
C LEU A 190 -26.96 21.73 19.95
N ALA A 191 -26.52 22.11 21.15
CA ALA A 191 -27.28 21.91 22.38
C ALA A 191 -28.60 22.69 22.38
N ILE A 192 -28.61 23.94 21.86
CA ILE A 192 -29.84 24.75 21.74
C ILE A 192 -30.82 24.12 20.73
N ILE A 193 -30.32 23.63 19.59
CA ILE A 193 -31.15 22.96 18.58
C ILE A 193 -31.77 21.69 19.15
N ALA A 194 -30.99 20.87 19.87
CA ALA A 194 -31.50 19.66 20.54
C ALA A 194 -32.59 20.00 21.57
N LEU A 195 -32.41 21.07 22.35
CA LEU A 195 -33.37 21.50 23.37
C LEU A 195 -34.66 22.07 22.76
N LEU A 196 -34.56 22.79 21.64
CA LEU A 196 -35.70 23.26 20.86
C LEU A 196 -36.48 22.10 20.23
N LEU A 197 -35.78 21.12 19.65
CA LEU A 197 -36.39 19.89 19.12
C LEU A 197 -37.10 19.12 20.24
N PHE A 198 -36.48 18.98 21.42
CA PHE A 198 -37.09 18.30 22.57
C PHE A 198 -38.35 19.02 23.07
N LYS A 199 -38.38 20.36 23.06
CA LYS A 199 -39.58 21.13 23.39
C LYS A 199 -40.69 20.99 22.35
N LEU A 200 -40.35 20.90 21.06
CA LEU A 200 -41.31 20.70 19.97
C LEU A 200 -41.87 19.27 19.92
N LEU A 201 -41.14 18.29 20.45
CA LEU A 201 -41.50 16.87 20.52
C LEU A 201 -42.50 16.51 21.63
N LYS A 202 -43.02 17.47 22.40
CA LYS A 202 -44.04 17.23 23.44
C LYS A 202 -45.43 16.80 22.92
N LYS A 203 -45.59 16.61 21.61
CA LYS A 203 -46.84 16.10 21.02
C LYS A 203 -46.71 14.60 20.74
N PRO A 204 -47.50 13.72 21.38
CA PRO A 204 -47.35 12.26 21.30
C PRO A 204 -47.55 11.67 19.90
N ALA A 205 -48.10 12.43 18.95
CA ALA A 205 -48.29 12.02 17.56
C ALA A 205 -47.03 12.16 16.66
N ALA A 206 -45.95 12.82 17.14
CA ALA A 206 -44.74 13.06 16.33
C ALA A 206 -43.64 11.98 16.50
N ASN A 207 -43.78 11.07 17.47
CA ASN A 207 -42.74 10.09 17.82
C ASN A 207 -42.59 8.96 16.79
N ALA A 208 -43.60 8.70 15.95
CA ALA A 208 -43.53 7.68 14.90
C ALA A 208 -42.77 8.14 13.65
N ALA A 209 -42.76 9.45 13.35
CA ALA A 209 -42.07 9.99 12.18
C ALA A 209 -40.57 10.19 12.41
N LEU A 210 -40.15 10.46 13.66
CA LEU A 210 -38.74 10.71 13.99
C LEU A 210 -37.88 9.44 14.08
N MET A 211 -38.48 8.29 14.44
CA MET A 211 -37.77 7.01 14.39
C MET A 211 -37.44 6.58 12.96
N LEU A 212 -38.22 7.03 11.96
CA LEU A 212 -37.94 6.72 10.56
C LEU A 212 -36.75 7.53 10.00
N THR A 213 -36.55 8.78 10.46
CA THR A 213 -35.46 9.65 9.98
C THR A 213 -34.13 9.41 10.69
N LEU A 214 -34.15 8.97 11.95
CA LEU A 214 -32.93 8.59 12.68
C LEU A 214 -32.28 7.30 12.15
N VAL A 215 -33.07 6.35 11.63
CA VAL A 215 -32.53 5.14 10.99
C VAL A 215 -31.96 5.43 9.60
N SER A 216 -32.48 6.43 8.87
CA SER A 216 -31.95 6.83 7.56
C SER A 216 -30.66 7.66 7.65
N THR A 217 -30.44 8.39 8.73
CA THR A 217 -29.25 9.26 8.88
C THR A 217 -28.02 8.50 9.39
N THR A 218 -28.17 7.38 10.10
CA THR A 218 -27.03 6.54 10.49
C THR A 218 -26.38 5.77 9.34
N LEU A 219 -27.00 5.72 8.16
CA LEU A 219 -26.44 5.07 6.96
C LEU A 219 -25.62 6.02 6.05
N LEU A 220 -25.54 7.31 6.35
CA LEU A 220 -24.88 8.31 5.47
C LEU A 220 -23.59 8.95 6.05
N ILE A 221 -23.18 8.61 7.28
CA ILE A 221 -22.04 9.28 7.95
C ILE A 221 -20.67 8.64 7.61
N ASN A 222 -20.55 7.91 6.50
CA ASN A 222 -19.25 7.39 6.05
C ASN A 222 -18.92 7.68 4.58
N SER A 223 -19.40 8.82 4.07
CA SER A 223 -18.97 9.38 2.78
C SER A 223 -18.28 10.74 3.03
N PRO A 224 -17.07 10.98 2.49
CA PRO A 224 -16.48 12.31 2.51
C PRO A 224 -17.34 13.31 1.72
N PRO A 225 -17.42 14.59 2.12
CA PRO A 225 -18.26 15.57 1.45
C PRO A 225 -17.73 15.85 0.03
N LEU A 226 -18.55 15.54 -0.96
CA LEU A 226 -18.43 16.13 -2.30
C LEU A 226 -18.94 17.58 -2.20
N ASN A 227 -18.01 18.53 -2.17
CA ASN A 227 -18.33 19.92 -2.49
C ASN A 227 -18.64 20.00 -3.99
N ALA A 228 -19.92 20.11 -4.31
CA ALA A 228 -20.40 20.60 -5.59
C ALA A 228 -21.52 21.62 -5.31
N GLN A 229 -21.15 22.89 -5.25
CA GLN A 229 -22.04 23.97 -5.65
C GLN A 229 -21.28 24.79 -6.68
N ASP A 230 -21.70 24.71 -7.93
CA ASP A 230 -21.67 25.88 -8.77
C ASP A 230 -22.96 26.00 -9.58
N LYS A 231 -23.39 27.25 -9.65
CA LYS A 231 -24.69 27.72 -10.11
C LYS A 231 -24.85 27.61 -11.62
N GLU A 232 -26.10 27.59 -12.04
CA GLU A 232 -26.59 27.77 -13.40
C GLU A 232 -25.73 28.73 -14.23
N LYS A 233 -25.30 28.26 -15.41
CA LYS A 233 -24.77 29.10 -16.49
C LYS A 233 -25.72 29.06 -17.69
N PRO A 234 -25.93 30.18 -18.40
CA PRO A 234 -26.91 30.28 -19.47
C PRO A 234 -26.43 29.62 -20.77
N LYS A 235 -27.42 29.25 -21.58
CA LYS A 235 -27.33 28.61 -22.90
C LYS A 235 -26.38 29.38 -23.85
N PRO A 236 -25.39 28.75 -24.50
CA PRO A 236 -24.56 29.41 -25.50
C PRO A 236 -25.22 29.40 -26.88
N THR A 237 -25.16 30.56 -27.52
CA THR A 237 -25.49 30.80 -28.91
C THR A 237 -24.47 30.12 -29.83
N GLU A 238 -25.01 29.48 -30.86
CA GLU A 238 -24.35 28.79 -31.96
C GLU A 238 -23.62 29.78 -32.89
N THR A 239 -22.27 29.77 -32.91
CA THR A 239 -21.41 29.95 -34.10
C THR A 239 -19.92 29.97 -33.72
N ALA A 240 -19.21 28.86 -33.93
CA ALA A 240 -17.77 28.85 -34.24
C ALA A 240 -17.38 27.46 -34.80
N GLN A 241 -16.76 27.44 -35.97
CA GLN A 241 -16.27 26.22 -36.62
C GLN A 241 -15.16 25.55 -35.78
N PRO A 242 -15.10 24.21 -35.75
CA PRO A 242 -14.03 23.50 -35.05
C PRO A 242 -12.71 23.61 -35.83
N THR A 243 -11.65 24.08 -35.15
CA THR A 243 -10.27 23.91 -35.62
C THR A 243 -9.84 22.45 -35.45
N ALA A 244 -9.30 21.87 -36.53
CA ALA A 244 -8.84 20.49 -36.57
C ALA A 244 -7.70 20.23 -35.57
N ASN A 245 -7.73 19.05 -34.93
CA ASN A 245 -6.70 18.58 -34.02
C ASN A 245 -5.43 18.22 -34.82
N PRO A 246 -4.25 18.80 -34.53
CA PRO A 246 -3.03 18.58 -35.32
C PRO A 246 -2.43 17.16 -35.21
N PHE A 247 -3.10 16.24 -34.50
CA PHE A 247 -2.63 14.87 -34.27
C PHE A 247 -3.52 13.78 -34.90
N ASP A 248 -4.55 14.13 -35.67
CA ASP A 248 -5.36 13.14 -36.38
C ASP A 248 -4.61 12.65 -37.64
N ILE A 249 -4.11 11.41 -37.57
CA ILE A 249 -3.57 10.69 -38.73
C ILE A 249 -4.77 10.33 -39.64
N PRO A 250 -4.76 10.72 -40.94
CA PRO A 250 -5.86 10.40 -41.86
C PRO A 250 -6.11 8.89 -41.91
N ALA A 251 -7.37 8.49 -41.90
CA ALA A 251 -7.78 7.08 -41.99
C ALA A 251 -7.28 6.36 -43.26
N ASP A 252 -6.74 7.13 -44.21
CA ASP A 252 -6.29 6.72 -45.53
C ASP A 252 -4.76 6.55 -45.62
N ALA A 253 -4.03 6.71 -44.51
CA ALA A 253 -2.59 6.51 -44.46
C ALA A 253 -2.23 5.01 -44.65
N LYS A 254 -1.94 4.63 -45.90
CA LYS A 254 -1.48 3.30 -46.26
C LYS A 254 -0.06 3.06 -45.72
N PRO A 255 0.21 1.96 -44.99
CA PRO A 255 1.56 1.68 -44.48
C PRO A 255 2.53 1.38 -45.64
N ALA A 256 3.76 1.87 -45.51
CA ALA A 256 4.83 1.65 -46.46
C ALA A 256 5.15 0.16 -46.58
N ALA A 257 5.22 -0.35 -47.82
CA ALA A 257 5.52 -1.73 -48.12
C ALA A 257 6.98 -2.08 -47.74
N THR A 258 7.15 -2.99 -46.79
CA THR A 258 8.43 -3.65 -46.51
C THR A 258 8.66 -4.75 -47.56
N GLY A 259 9.76 -4.64 -48.32
CA GLY A 259 10.19 -5.67 -49.25
C GLY A 259 10.60 -7.00 -48.56
N PRO A 260 10.70 -8.09 -49.33
CA PRO A 260 10.94 -9.43 -48.78
C PRO A 260 12.37 -9.58 -48.25
N MET A 261 12.51 -9.97 -46.97
CA MET A 261 13.79 -10.41 -46.43
C MET A 261 14.13 -11.81 -46.93
N ASP A 262 15.30 -11.91 -47.55
CA ASP A 262 15.91 -13.13 -48.05
C ASP A 262 16.24 -14.10 -46.89
N LYS A 263 15.73 -15.32 -47.01
CA LYS A 263 16.12 -16.46 -46.17
C LYS A 263 17.24 -17.19 -46.88
N ASN A 264 18.48 -17.07 -46.41
CA ASN A 264 19.53 -18.09 -46.52
C ASN A 264 20.81 -17.62 -45.82
N LYS A 265 21.20 -18.25 -44.70
CA LYS A 265 22.53 -18.88 -44.54
C LYS A 265 22.59 -19.66 -43.22
N ALA A 266 22.66 -20.98 -43.35
CA ALA A 266 23.05 -21.89 -42.29
C ALA A 266 24.58 -22.12 -42.32
N ALA A 267 25.07 -22.63 -41.19
CA ALA A 267 26.35 -23.32 -40.95
C ALA A 267 27.62 -22.45 -40.81
N SER A 268 28.30 -22.54 -39.66
CA SER A 268 29.43 -23.48 -39.48
C SER A 268 30.32 -23.13 -38.27
N ALA A 269 30.53 -24.13 -37.41
CA ALA A 269 31.77 -24.51 -36.71
C ALA A 269 32.50 -23.55 -35.71
N ASN A 270 32.66 -24.05 -34.48
CA ASN A 270 33.86 -23.87 -33.64
C ASN A 270 35.05 -24.62 -34.27
N PRO A 271 36.32 -24.19 -34.12
CA PRO A 271 37.13 -24.67 -32.97
C PRO A 271 38.24 -23.71 -32.44
N ASP A 272 38.69 -24.02 -31.22
CA ASP A 272 40.05 -23.90 -30.63
C ASP A 272 40.92 -22.63 -30.76
N ASP A 273 41.34 -22.09 -29.60
CA ASP A 273 42.74 -21.75 -29.22
C ASP A 273 42.75 -21.22 -27.77
N LYS A 274 43.31 -21.91 -26.75
CA LYS A 274 44.74 -22.04 -26.37
C LYS A 274 45.53 -20.72 -26.34
N ASP A 275 45.74 -20.18 -25.13
CA ASP A 275 47.06 -19.89 -24.52
C ASP A 275 46.84 -19.12 -23.19
N LYS A 276 47.10 -19.70 -22.01
CA LYS A 276 48.37 -19.89 -21.26
C LYS A 276 49.09 -18.60 -20.81
N ALA A 277 49.01 -18.42 -19.48
CA ALA A 277 50.06 -18.03 -18.52
C ALA A 277 50.49 -16.55 -18.38
N ARG A 278 50.40 -16.05 -17.13
CA ARG A 278 51.52 -15.54 -16.27
C ARG A 278 50.93 -14.93 -14.98
N VAL A 279 50.91 -15.65 -13.84
CA VAL A 279 51.87 -15.60 -12.71
C VAL A 279 52.31 -14.20 -12.30
N THR A 280 51.87 -13.74 -11.13
CA THR A 280 52.76 -13.31 -10.03
C THR A 280 52.03 -13.36 -8.69
N ASP A 281 52.73 -13.94 -7.73
CA ASP A 281 52.41 -14.12 -6.32
C ASP A 281 52.41 -12.79 -5.54
N HIS A 282 51.61 -12.70 -4.46
CA HIS A 282 52.12 -12.17 -3.19
C HIS A 282 51.29 -12.64 -1.99
N ALA A 283 52.03 -13.24 -1.05
CA ALA A 283 51.61 -13.73 0.25
C ALA A 283 51.49 -12.58 1.28
N GLY A 284 50.62 -12.78 2.27
CA GLY A 284 50.43 -11.89 3.42
C GLY A 284 49.89 -12.64 4.64
N SER A 285 50.82 -13.29 5.35
CA SER A 285 50.93 -13.49 6.79
C SER A 285 49.69 -13.65 7.69
N ALA A 286 49.58 -14.84 8.28
CA ALA A 286 48.89 -15.10 9.55
C ALA A 286 49.91 -15.09 10.71
N PRO A 287 49.57 -14.59 11.90
CA PRO A 287 50.43 -14.71 13.07
C PRO A 287 50.16 -16.03 13.82
N LYS A 288 51.25 -16.75 14.10
CA LYS A 288 51.36 -17.71 15.20
C LYS A 288 51.69 -16.94 16.46
N ASP A 289 51.16 -17.38 17.59
CA ASP A 289 51.91 -17.45 18.85
C ASP A 289 51.51 -18.73 19.58
N ASP A 290 52.54 -19.49 19.91
CA ASP A 290 52.55 -20.66 20.78
C ASP A 290 52.44 -20.19 22.23
N GLU A 291 51.74 -20.93 23.11
CA GLU A 291 52.35 -21.27 24.39
C GLU A 291 51.75 -22.51 25.05
N VAL A 292 52.67 -23.23 25.66
CA VAL A 292 52.61 -24.56 26.25
C VAL A 292 52.08 -24.47 27.67
N ASN A 293 51.20 -25.39 28.08
CA ASN A 293 51.25 -25.88 29.44
C ASN A 293 50.74 -27.32 29.56
N THR A 294 51.64 -28.18 30.02
CA THR A 294 51.46 -29.61 30.30
C THR A 294 51.21 -29.83 31.79
N ALA A 295 50.19 -30.60 32.14
CA ALA A 295 50.13 -31.44 33.35
C ALA A 295 49.00 -32.47 33.15
N LYS A 296 49.30 -33.71 32.78
CA LYS A 296 49.46 -34.89 33.67
C LYS A 296 48.23 -35.19 34.55
N ASP A 297 47.47 -36.19 34.08
CA ASP A 297 47.29 -37.47 34.77
C ASP A 297 46.62 -37.45 36.15
N ASN A 298 45.38 -37.95 36.26
CA ASN A 298 45.10 -39.23 36.95
C ASN A 298 43.60 -39.55 37.16
N THR A 299 43.31 -40.84 36.92
CA THR A 299 42.45 -41.71 37.74
C THR A 299 40.93 -41.74 37.52
N ASP A 300 40.52 -42.88 36.98
CA ASP A 300 39.23 -43.54 37.12
C ASP A 300 38.75 -43.59 38.58
N ASN A 301 37.49 -43.25 38.83
CA ASN A 301 36.62 -43.69 39.92
C ASN A 301 35.42 -42.74 39.93
N GLU A 302 34.21 -43.08 40.28
CA GLU A 302 33.49 -44.31 40.58
C GLU A 302 32.04 -43.79 40.62
N SER A 303 31.10 -44.65 40.28
CA SER A 303 29.67 -44.36 40.35
C SER A 303 29.28 -43.84 41.73
N ASP A 304 28.77 -42.61 41.81
CA ASP A 304 27.90 -42.22 42.92
C ASP A 304 26.76 -41.34 42.41
N SER A 305 25.58 -41.94 42.44
CA SER A 305 24.27 -41.32 42.35
C SER A 305 24.09 -40.32 43.49
N ALA A 306 24.32 -39.04 43.19
CA ALA A 306 23.96 -37.93 44.06
C ALA A 306 22.60 -37.37 43.63
N ASP A 307 21.63 -37.51 44.54
CA ASP A 307 20.33 -36.83 44.51
C ASP A 307 20.50 -35.35 44.13
N ALA A 308 19.88 -34.96 43.01
CA ALA A 308 19.73 -33.56 42.63
C ALA A 308 18.87 -32.85 43.67
N THR A 309 19.50 -32.06 44.54
CA THR A 309 18.79 -31.23 45.50
C THR A 309 17.82 -30.25 44.79
N PRO A 310 16.60 -29.99 45.31
CA PRO A 310 15.56 -29.16 44.66
C PRO A 310 15.93 -27.71 44.30
N SER A 311 17.15 -27.28 44.65
CA SER A 311 17.71 -25.95 44.40
C SER A 311 17.98 -25.70 42.91
N ASP A 312 18.35 -26.74 42.14
CA ASP A 312 18.83 -26.56 40.76
C ASP A 312 17.69 -26.37 39.73
N ALA A 313 16.48 -26.85 40.03
CA ALA A 313 15.30 -26.67 39.17
C ALA A 313 14.73 -25.23 39.22
N ALA A 314 14.82 -24.58 40.40
CA ALA A 314 14.43 -23.18 40.56
C ALA A 314 15.46 -22.24 39.91
N ASP A 315 16.75 -22.59 39.97
CA ASP A 315 17.81 -21.86 39.26
C ASP A 315 17.65 -21.99 37.74
N TYR A 316 17.21 -23.15 37.22
CA TYR A 316 16.89 -23.32 35.81
C TYR A 316 15.74 -22.41 35.34
N GLN A 317 14.60 -22.36 36.04
CA GLN A 317 13.47 -21.49 35.69
C GLN A 317 13.83 -19.99 35.76
N ASN A 318 14.66 -19.58 36.72
CA ASN A 318 15.13 -18.20 36.82
C ASN A 318 16.15 -17.82 35.74
N ARG A 319 17.08 -18.72 35.39
CA ARG A 319 17.99 -18.52 34.25
C ARG A 319 17.23 -18.54 32.92
N LEU A 320 16.17 -19.34 32.80
CA LEU A 320 15.26 -19.33 31.64
C LEU A 320 14.52 -17.99 31.55
N ALA A 321 13.90 -17.52 32.63
CA ALA A 321 13.22 -16.23 32.65
C ALA A 321 14.16 -15.03 32.41
N GLN A 322 15.38 -15.02 32.98
CA GLN A 322 16.36 -13.95 32.73
C GLN A 322 16.98 -14.00 31.32
N ALA A 323 17.23 -15.20 30.79
CA ALA A 323 17.66 -15.37 29.41
C ALA A 323 16.54 -14.99 28.43
N GLU A 324 15.30 -15.40 28.70
CA GLU A 324 14.09 -15.01 27.94
C GLU A 324 13.86 -13.51 27.98
N GLN A 325 14.10 -12.84 29.12
CA GLN A 325 13.93 -11.40 29.23
C GLN A 325 15.06 -10.63 28.53
N ARG A 326 16.32 -11.07 28.62
CA ARG A 326 17.43 -10.48 27.83
C ARG A 326 17.28 -10.75 26.34
N ILE A 327 16.85 -11.95 25.95
CA ILE A 327 16.58 -12.28 24.54
C ILE A 327 15.34 -11.51 24.06
N ALA A 328 14.31 -11.31 24.88
CA ALA A 328 13.17 -10.46 24.55
C ALA A 328 13.58 -9.00 24.37
N ASP A 329 14.43 -8.45 25.23
CA ASP A 329 14.92 -7.08 25.10
C ASP A 329 15.86 -6.91 23.90
N LEU A 330 16.80 -7.85 23.67
CA LEU A 330 17.73 -7.80 22.53
C LEU A 330 17.03 -8.13 21.20
N ALA A 331 16.06 -9.04 21.18
CA ALA A 331 15.22 -9.34 20.03
C ALA A 331 14.16 -8.25 19.80
N GLN A 332 13.74 -7.52 20.83
CA GLN A 332 12.96 -6.31 20.66
C GLN A 332 13.82 -5.19 20.08
N GLN A 333 15.09 -5.01 20.50
CA GLN A 333 15.99 -4.02 19.89
C GLN A 333 16.47 -4.38 18.47
N VAL A 334 16.90 -5.63 18.25
CA VAL A 334 17.38 -6.12 16.96
C VAL A 334 16.19 -6.43 16.04
N GLY A 335 15.04 -6.87 16.55
CA GLY A 335 13.80 -6.97 15.77
C GLY A 335 13.25 -5.60 15.38
N ASN A 336 13.24 -4.64 16.31
CA ASN A 336 12.81 -3.28 15.96
C ASN A 336 13.76 -2.59 14.97
N ASN A 337 15.06 -2.92 14.93
CA ASN A 337 15.98 -2.26 14.00
C ASN A 337 16.30 -3.08 12.74
N ARG A 338 16.54 -4.38 12.87
CA ARG A 338 16.91 -5.28 11.78
C ARG A 338 15.70 -5.85 11.07
N ALA A 339 14.65 -6.24 11.80
CA ALA A 339 13.41 -6.62 11.13
C ALA A 339 12.74 -5.38 10.54
N GLU A 340 12.91 -4.17 11.09
CA GLU A 340 12.46 -2.94 10.42
C GLU A 340 13.33 -2.60 9.20
N LEU A 341 14.66 -2.76 9.24
CA LEU A 341 15.52 -2.55 8.07
C LEU A 341 15.32 -3.61 6.97
N GLU A 342 15.32 -4.90 7.29
CA GLU A 342 15.08 -5.99 6.33
C GLU A 342 13.62 -5.96 5.83
N ARG A 343 12.64 -5.56 6.67
CA ARG A 343 11.26 -5.27 6.24
C ARG A 343 11.19 -4.05 5.35
N LEU A 344 11.87 -2.95 5.68
CA LEU A 344 11.89 -1.76 4.84
C LEU A 344 12.54 -2.07 3.50
N GLN A 345 13.58 -2.90 3.48
CA GLN A 345 14.31 -3.32 2.29
C GLN A 345 13.50 -4.31 1.44
N TYR A 346 12.83 -5.30 2.05
CA TYR A 346 11.96 -6.25 1.34
C TYR A 346 10.65 -5.58 0.85
N LEU A 347 10.06 -4.70 1.66
CA LEU A 347 8.95 -3.85 1.24
C LEU A 347 9.37 -2.93 0.09
N LEU A 348 10.56 -2.33 0.17
CA LEU A 348 11.12 -1.57 -0.95
C LEU A 348 11.27 -2.46 -2.17
N GLU A 349 11.83 -3.66 -2.08
CA GLU A 349 12.09 -4.47 -3.28
C GLU A 349 10.81 -5.02 -3.94
N GLN A 350 9.79 -5.35 -3.13
CA GLN A 350 8.49 -5.82 -3.63
C GLN A 350 7.63 -4.69 -4.20
N ASP A 351 7.70 -3.49 -3.59
CA ASP A 351 7.06 -2.29 -4.13
C ASP A 351 7.87 -1.73 -5.31
N LYS A 352 9.20 -1.84 -5.36
CA LYS A 352 10.08 -1.31 -6.42
C LYS A 352 9.83 -1.90 -7.81
N GLN A 353 9.36 -3.14 -7.89
CA GLN A 353 8.91 -3.71 -9.17
C GLN A 353 7.55 -3.15 -9.64
N ASN A 354 6.81 -2.51 -8.72
CA ASN A 354 5.46 -2.01 -8.94
C ASN A 354 5.38 -0.47 -8.95
N GLU A 355 6.28 0.21 -8.25
CA GLU A 355 6.52 1.64 -8.33
C GLU A 355 7.11 1.94 -9.73
N PRO A 356 6.69 3.02 -10.39
CA PRO A 356 7.47 3.53 -11.50
C PRO A 356 8.84 3.88 -10.94
N ASP A 357 9.87 3.28 -11.55
CA ASP A 357 11.25 3.54 -11.17
C ASP A 357 11.47 5.04 -11.05
N ALA A 358 11.80 5.51 -9.85
CA ALA A 358 11.99 6.94 -9.61
C ALA A 358 13.08 7.50 -10.55
N ASP A 359 14.03 6.63 -10.92
CA ASP A 359 15.12 6.93 -11.84
C ASP A 359 14.66 7.08 -13.29
N ASN A 360 13.45 6.58 -13.64
CA ASN A 360 12.84 6.79 -14.95
C ASN A 360 12.07 8.11 -15.06
N PHE A 361 11.87 8.84 -13.95
CA PHE A 361 11.32 10.18 -14.06
C PHE A 361 12.43 11.17 -14.44
N PRO A 362 12.21 12.02 -15.46
CA PRO A 362 13.15 13.08 -15.74
C PRO A 362 13.29 13.96 -14.50
N ALA A 363 14.53 14.20 -14.10
CA ALA A 363 14.81 15.20 -13.09
C ALA A 363 14.14 16.52 -13.49
N LEU A 364 13.48 17.17 -12.54
CA LEU A 364 12.98 18.54 -12.72
C LEU A 364 14.13 19.48 -12.32
N PRO A 365 14.87 20.07 -13.28
CA PRO A 365 15.91 21.02 -12.94
C PRO A 365 15.25 22.27 -12.37
N LEU A 366 15.38 22.50 -11.07
CA LEU A 366 14.92 23.71 -10.39
C LEU A 366 16.12 24.61 -10.10
N SER A 367 16.00 25.90 -10.42
CA SER A 367 17.18 26.76 -10.53
C SER A 367 17.43 27.70 -9.36
N CYS A 368 16.71 27.59 -8.22
CA CYS A 368 17.02 28.43 -7.04
C CYS A 368 18.43 28.10 -6.52
N LYS A 369 19.43 28.86 -6.96
CA LYS A 369 20.81 28.73 -6.51
C LYS A 369 21.05 29.67 -5.32
N PRO A 370 21.62 29.18 -4.21
CA PRO A 370 22.08 30.08 -3.17
C PRO A 370 23.16 31.00 -3.75
N PRO A 371 23.22 32.27 -3.33
CA PRO A 371 24.27 33.17 -3.78
C PRO A 371 25.65 32.57 -3.47
N GLN A 372 26.55 32.60 -4.46
CA GLN A 372 27.94 32.18 -4.25
C GLN A 372 28.64 33.29 -3.48
N ILE A 373 29.07 33.02 -2.25
CA ILE A 373 29.92 33.94 -1.49
C ILE A 373 31.35 33.68 -1.91
N ASP A 374 31.80 34.35 -2.97
CA ASP A 374 33.21 34.32 -3.35
C ASP A 374 34.00 35.11 -2.29
N GLY A 375 34.74 34.38 -1.45
CA GLY A 375 35.51 34.92 -0.33
C GLY A 375 36.59 35.88 -0.81
N ASP A 376 36.30 37.19 -0.73
CA ASP A 376 37.24 38.30 -0.47
C ASP A 376 36.66 39.67 -0.83
N SER A 377 35.44 39.77 -1.37
CA SER A 377 34.82 41.06 -1.70
C SER A 377 33.82 41.54 -0.64
N LEU A 378 34.00 42.81 -0.23
CA LEU A 378 33.29 43.51 0.84
C LEU A 378 31.76 43.50 0.68
N ILE A 379 31.12 42.58 1.42
CA ILE A 379 29.84 42.68 2.14
C ILE A 379 29.08 44.00 1.93
N ARG A 380 28.25 44.09 0.89
CA ARG A 380 27.19 45.11 0.84
C ARG A 380 25.96 44.70 0.02
N ASP A 381 26.11 43.83 -0.97
CA ASP A 381 25.00 43.35 -1.81
C ASP A 381 24.48 41.94 -1.42
N GLY A 382 25.09 41.32 -0.41
CA GLY A 382 24.71 39.97 0.03
C GLY A 382 23.26 39.86 0.49
N ASP A 383 22.76 40.86 1.24
CA ASP A 383 21.42 40.81 1.82
C ASP A 383 20.32 40.75 0.75
N ALA A 384 20.47 41.51 -0.34
CA ALA A 384 19.49 41.51 -1.43
C ALA A 384 19.48 40.19 -2.21
N GLN A 385 20.64 39.54 -2.37
CA GLN A 385 20.74 38.25 -3.03
C GLN A 385 20.14 37.12 -2.17
N TRP A 386 20.36 37.17 -0.86
CA TRP A 386 19.72 36.24 0.08
C TRP A 386 18.21 36.42 0.14
N GLU A 387 17.72 37.67 0.16
CA GLU A 387 16.27 37.95 0.10
C GLU A 387 15.65 37.42 -1.20
N ASN A 388 16.33 37.58 -2.34
CA ASN A 388 15.89 37.00 -3.61
C ASN A 388 15.85 35.47 -3.57
N TYR A 389 16.84 34.83 -2.95
CA TYR A 389 16.88 33.38 -2.75
C TYR A 389 15.74 32.87 -1.86
N GLU A 390 15.46 33.54 -0.75
CA GLU A 390 14.34 33.20 0.14
C GLU A 390 12.99 33.35 -0.57
N ARG A 391 12.80 34.43 -1.35
CA ARG A 391 11.59 34.62 -2.16
C ARG A 391 11.46 33.57 -3.26
N CYS A 392 12.57 33.19 -3.90
CA CYS A 392 12.64 32.07 -4.83
C CYS A 392 12.13 30.79 -4.15
N GLN A 393 12.71 30.40 -3.01
CA GLN A 393 12.26 29.21 -2.26
C GLN A 393 10.79 29.25 -1.87
N GLN A 394 10.30 30.40 -1.40
CA GLN A 394 8.89 30.58 -1.04
C GLN A 394 7.96 30.42 -2.25
N CYS A 395 8.39 30.85 -3.44
CA CYS A 395 7.64 30.66 -4.69
C CYS A 395 7.43 29.17 -5.00
N TYR A 396 8.47 28.33 -4.84
CA TYR A 396 8.38 26.89 -5.12
C TYR A 396 7.67 26.08 -4.03
N ALA A 397 7.60 26.58 -2.80
CA ALA A 397 7.13 25.79 -1.66
C ALA A 397 5.74 25.16 -1.90
N GLN A 398 4.77 25.96 -2.34
CA GLN A 398 3.41 25.47 -2.59
C GLN A 398 3.30 24.62 -3.88
N PRO A 399 3.82 25.05 -5.05
CA PRO A 399 3.75 24.24 -6.27
C PRO A 399 4.44 22.88 -6.15
N LEU A 400 5.57 22.78 -5.42
CA LEU A 400 6.24 21.49 -5.21
C LEU A 400 5.45 20.58 -4.29
N GLN A 401 4.83 21.11 -3.23
CA GLN A 401 3.94 20.33 -2.39
C GLN A 401 2.71 19.84 -3.19
N ASP A 402 2.14 20.71 -4.04
CA ASP A 402 1.04 20.34 -4.92
C ASP A 402 1.47 19.26 -5.93
N LEU A 403 2.70 19.33 -6.45
CA LEU A 403 3.29 18.32 -7.33
C LEU A 403 3.40 16.97 -6.62
N GLU A 404 3.98 16.91 -5.42
CA GLU A 404 4.09 15.67 -4.64
C GLU A 404 2.71 15.04 -4.40
N ASN A 405 1.73 15.84 -3.99
CA ASN A 405 0.35 15.39 -3.81
C ASN A 405 -0.26 14.86 -5.12
N GLN A 406 0.04 15.51 -6.24
CA GLN A 406 -0.44 15.09 -7.55
C GLN A 406 0.17 13.74 -7.97
N LEU A 407 1.47 13.54 -7.76
CA LEU A 407 2.15 12.27 -8.03
C LEU A 407 1.57 11.12 -7.18
N LEU A 408 1.22 11.40 -5.92
CA LEU A 408 0.51 10.42 -5.09
C LEU A 408 -0.85 10.00 -5.68
N LEU A 409 -1.57 10.94 -6.31
CA LEU A 409 -2.87 10.64 -6.93
C LEU A 409 -2.71 9.76 -8.18
N TYR A 410 -1.67 9.98 -8.99
CA TYR A 410 -1.33 9.10 -10.10
C TYR A 410 -1.05 7.67 -9.63
N GLU A 411 -0.22 7.50 -8.59
CA GLU A 411 0.08 6.19 -8.02
C GLU A 411 -1.16 5.49 -7.49
N LYS A 412 -1.99 6.20 -6.73
CA LYS A 412 -3.26 5.65 -6.23
C LYS A 412 -4.15 5.16 -7.38
N LEU A 413 -4.29 5.96 -8.44
CA LEU A 413 -5.11 5.60 -9.60
C LEU A 413 -4.58 4.31 -10.28
N ARG A 414 -3.27 4.21 -10.48
CA ARG A 414 -2.60 3.03 -11.05
C ARG A 414 -2.80 1.78 -10.18
N VAL A 415 -2.59 1.90 -8.86
CA VAL A 415 -2.77 0.79 -7.91
C VAL A 415 -4.21 0.28 -7.93
N TYR A 416 -5.20 1.17 -7.88
CA TYR A 416 -6.62 0.78 -7.96
C TYR A 416 -6.97 0.05 -9.26
N TYR A 417 -6.43 0.53 -10.38
CA TYR A 417 -6.63 -0.11 -11.68
C TYR A 417 -6.06 -1.52 -11.70
N ARG A 418 -4.78 -1.65 -11.35
CA ARG A 418 -4.06 -2.93 -11.37
C ARG A 418 -4.68 -3.94 -10.41
N SER A 419 -5.02 -3.52 -9.19
CA SER A 419 -5.69 -4.39 -8.22
C SER A 419 -7.02 -4.93 -8.74
N THR A 420 -7.80 -4.08 -9.43
CA THR A 420 -9.09 -4.48 -9.99
C THR A 420 -8.91 -5.41 -11.18
N LYS A 421 -7.93 -5.13 -12.05
CA LYS A 421 -7.57 -5.98 -13.19
C LYS A 421 -7.18 -7.39 -12.73
N ASP A 422 -6.28 -7.47 -11.74
CA ASP A 422 -5.79 -8.74 -11.20
C ASP A 422 -6.92 -9.53 -10.54
N TYR A 423 -7.82 -8.84 -9.81
CA TYR A 423 -9.03 -9.44 -9.27
C TYR A 423 -9.91 -10.04 -10.36
N VAL A 424 -10.27 -9.26 -11.38
CA VAL A 424 -11.12 -9.71 -12.49
C VAL A 424 -10.50 -10.89 -13.22
N ASN A 425 -9.20 -10.84 -13.53
CA ASN A 425 -8.48 -11.93 -14.20
C ASN A 425 -8.50 -13.22 -13.36
N ASN A 426 -8.32 -13.10 -12.05
CA ASN A 426 -8.35 -14.24 -11.14
C ASN A 426 -9.75 -14.85 -11.02
N VAL A 427 -10.80 -14.02 -10.90
CA VAL A 427 -12.20 -14.49 -10.88
C VAL A 427 -12.54 -15.22 -12.18
N ILE A 428 -12.15 -14.67 -13.33
CA ILE A 428 -12.39 -15.29 -14.64
C ILE A 428 -11.63 -16.62 -14.74
N THR A 429 -10.35 -16.63 -14.37
CA THR A 429 -9.52 -17.85 -14.40
C THR A 429 -10.12 -18.94 -13.50
N LEU A 430 -10.64 -18.55 -12.33
CA LEU A 430 -11.28 -19.47 -11.40
C LEU A 430 -12.55 -20.07 -11.99
N GLY A 431 -13.47 -19.26 -12.53
CA GLY A 431 -14.70 -19.80 -13.13
C GLY A 431 -14.44 -20.55 -14.44
N ASP A 432 -13.36 -20.25 -15.16
CA ASP A 432 -12.92 -21.03 -16.33
C ASP A 432 -12.39 -22.41 -15.93
N LYS A 433 -11.68 -22.53 -14.80
CA LYS A 433 -11.14 -23.80 -14.27
C LYS A 433 -12.16 -24.62 -13.46
N ALA A 434 -13.25 -24.02 -13.01
CA ALA A 434 -14.29 -24.70 -12.26
C ALA A 434 -14.88 -25.88 -13.08
N PRO A 435 -15.10 -27.08 -12.49
CA PRO A 435 -15.78 -28.17 -13.18
C PRO A 435 -17.20 -27.77 -13.58
N LYS A 436 -17.53 -27.92 -14.86
CA LYS A 436 -18.86 -27.59 -15.43
C LYS A 436 -19.55 -28.89 -15.85
N PRO A 437 -20.34 -29.53 -14.97
CA PRO A 437 -20.88 -30.88 -15.22
C PRO A 437 -21.92 -30.94 -16.34
N HIS A 438 -22.45 -29.81 -16.82
CA HIS A 438 -23.40 -29.76 -17.93
C HIS A 438 -23.40 -28.40 -18.64
N SER A 439 -23.86 -28.38 -19.90
CA SER A 439 -23.87 -27.19 -20.78
C SER A 439 -24.62 -25.98 -20.23
N LEU A 440 -25.67 -26.20 -19.41
CA LEU A 440 -26.41 -25.08 -18.78
C LEU A 440 -25.54 -24.26 -17.81
N ILE A 441 -24.61 -24.89 -17.06
CA ILE A 441 -23.69 -24.16 -16.17
C ILE A 441 -22.65 -23.40 -16.99
N GLU A 442 -22.19 -23.97 -18.10
CA GLU A 442 -21.27 -23.29 -19.01
C GLU A 442 -21.89 -22.02 -19.60
N ASN A 443 -23.15 -22.10 -20.05
CA ASN A 443 -23.89 -20.93 -20.54
C ASN A 443 -24.10 -19.87 -19.45
N ALA A 444 -24.43 -20.30 -18.22
CA ALA A 444 -24.57 -19.38 -17.09
C ALA A 444 -23.24 -18.69 -16.74
N TRP A 445 -22.13 -19.44 -16.73
CA TRP A 445 -20.79 -18.89 -16.52
C TRP A 445 -20.39 -17.91 -17.63
N ALA A 446 -20.67 -18.23 -18.90
CA ALA A 446 -20.40 -17.32 -20.02
C ALA A 446 -21.14 -15.98 -19.84
N ALA A 447 -22.40 -16.00 -19.42
CA ALA A 447 -23.17 -14.80 -19.11
C ALA A 447 -22.58 -14.00 -17.94
N GLN A 448 -22.12 -14.68 -16.87
CA GLN A 448 -21.44 -14.02 -15.75
C GLN A 448 -20.09 -13.42 -16.15
N LYS A 449 -19.26 -14.16 -16.91
CA LYS A 449 -17.99 -13.68 -17.46
C LYS A 449 -18.18 -12.45 -18.32
N TYR A 450 -19.23 -12.41 -19.15
CA TYR A 450 -19.60 -11.21 -19.90
C TYR A 450 -19.94 -10.03 -18.98
N ALA A 451 -20.77 -10.24 -17.94
CA ALA A 451 -21.13 -9.19 -16.98
C ALA A 451 -19.91 -8.66 -16.19
N ILE A 452 -18.98 -9.53 -15.81
CA ILE A 452 -17.71 -9.18 -15.15
C ILE A 452 -16.87 -8.31 -16.09
N ASN A 453 -16.63 -8.76 -17.32
CA ASN A 453 -15.86 -8.01 -18.31
C ASN A 453 -16.50 -6.66 -18.64
N HIS A 454 -17.82 -6.60 -18.74
CA HIS A 454 -18.56 -5.36 -18.96
C HIS A 454 -18.39 -4.38 -17.79
N THR A 455 -18.45 -4.87 -16.55
CA THR A 455 -18.21 -4.03 -15.36
C THR A 455 -16.76 -3.55 -15.29
N PHE A 456 -15.80 -4.42 -15.63
CA PHE A 456 -14.40 -4.05 -15.70
C PHE A 456 -14.12 -3.01 -16.78
N SER A 457 -14.79 -3.09 -17.94
CA SER A 457 -14.73 -2.07 -19.00
C SER A 457 -15.10 -0.67 -18.49
N LYS A 458 -16.10 -0.57 -17.61
CA LYS A 458 -16.43 0.72 -16.95
C LYS A 458 -15.31 1.23 -16.04
N THR A 459 -14.56 0.33 -15.40
CA THR A 459 -13.37 0.70 -14.62
C THR A 459 -12.26 1.22 -15.54
N LYS A 460 -12.06 0.60 -16.70
CA LYS A 460 -11.13 1.10 -17.74
C LYS A 460 -11.51 2.52 -18.18
N GLN A 461 -12.79 2.73 -18.47
CA GLN A 461 -13.29 4.05 -18.85
C GLN A 461 -13.13 5.08 -17.73
N ALA A 462 -13.40 4.71 -16.47
CA ALA A 462 -13.22 5.60 -15.34
C ALA A 462 -11.75 6.01 -15.16
N TYR A 463 -10.81 5.08 -15.36
CA TYR A 463 -9.37 5.36 -15.39
C TYR A 463 -9.03 6.34 -16.52
N ASP A 464 -9.48 6.05 -17.74
CA ASP A 464 -9.20 6.87 -18.92
C ASP A 464 -9.81 8.27 -18.82
N ASN A 465 -10.94 8.43 -18.15
CA ASN A 465 -11.56 9.73 -17.91
C ASN A 465 -10.82 10.51 -16.81
N LYS A 466 -10.26 9.83 -15.80
CA LYS A 466 -9.57 10.48 -14.68
C LYS A 466 -8.16 10.91 -15.04
N LEU A 467 -7.48 10.16 -15.91
CA LEU A 467 -6.09 10.45 -16.29
C LEU A 467 -5.91 11.85 -16.93
N PRO A 468 -6.76 12.31 -17.88
CA PRO A 468 -6.70 13.68 -18.39
C PRO A 468 -6.89 14.75 -17.30
N GLU A 469 -7.82 14.55 -16.36
CA GLU A 469 -8.02 15.49 -15.25
C GLU A 469 -6.76 15.61 -14.39
N LEU A 470 -6.06 14.49 -14.13
CA LEU A 470 -4.78 14.51 -13.42
C LEU A 470 -3.68 15.21 -14.24
N ASN A 471 -3.66 15.02 -15.56
CA ASN A 471 -2.71 15.68 -16.46
C ASN A 471 -2.94 17.20 -16.53
N ASP A 472 -4.20 17.65 -16.56
CA ASP A 472 -4.55 19.07 -16.55
C ASP A 472 -4.10 19.74 -15.24
N LYS A 473 -4.34 19.07 -14.11
CA LYS A 473 -3.88 19.53 -12.80
C LYS A 473 -2.36 19.59 -12.72
N LEU A 474 -1.67 18.58 -13.26
CA LEU A 474 -0.21 18.54 -13.34
C LEU A 474 0.33 19.68 -14.21
N SER A 475 -0.27 19.93 -15.38
CA SER A 475 0.09 21.07 -16.25
C SER A 475 -0.01 22.39 -15.48
N SER A 476 -1.12 22.62 -14.78
CA SER A 476 -1.31 23.85 -13.98
C SER A 476 -0.29 24.00 -12.84
N ILE A 477 0.14 22.89 -12.23
CA ILE A 477 1.22 22.89 -11.24
C ILE A 477 2.54 23.30 -11.91
N LEU A 478 2.87 22.71 -13.07
CA LEU A 478 4.07 23.02 -13.83
C LEU A 478 4.08 24.45 -14.37
N ASP A 479 2.93 25.02 -14.72
CA ASP A 479 2.81 26.43 -15.12
C ASP A 479 3.23 27.36 -13.98
N ARG A 480 2.80 27.06 -12.73
CA ARG A 480 3.20 27.83 -11.54
C ARG A 480 4.69 27.67 -11.22
N ILE A 481 5.26 26.48 -11.42
CA ILE A 481 6.71 26.27 -11.29
C ILE A 481 7.46 27.08 -12.36
N GLY A 482 6.98 27.09 -13.61
CA GLY A 482 7.54 27.87 -14.70
C GLY A 482 7.46 29.39 -14.45
N GLN A 483 6.41 29.87 -13.79
CA GLN A 483 6.32 31.26 -13.36
C GLN A 483 7.42 31.60 -12.34
N CYS A 484 7.68 30.74 -11.36
CA CYS A 484 8.79 30.92 -10.41
C CYS A 484 10.16 30.93 -11.12
N GLU A 485 10.38 30.05 -12.10
CA GLU A 485 11.60 30.03 -12.92
C GLU A 485 11.77 31.32 -13.74
N THR A 486 10.67 31.87 -14.25
CA THR A 486 10.66 33.13 -15.00
C THR A 486 11.02 34.30 -14.09
N ASP A 487 10.34 34.40 -12.95
CA ASP A 487 10.42 35.56 -12.05
C ASP A 487 11.75 35.62 -11.28
N TYR A 488 12.31 34.47 -10.89
CA TYR A 488 13.47 34.41 -9.99
C TYR A 488 14.75 33.90 -10.65
N ASN A 489 14.66 33.13 -11.74
CA ASN A 489 15.81 32.48 -12.38
C ASN A 489 16.04 32.90 -13.83
N ASN A 490 15.28 33.87 -14.35
CA ASN A 490 15.37 34.37 -15.73
C ASN A 490 15.27 33.24 -16.77
N ASN A 491 14.43 32.24 -16.50
CA ASN A 491 14.24 31.08 -17.37
C ASN A 491 12.79 30.97 -17.87
N PRO A 492 12.36 31.86 -18.78
CA PRO A 492 10.99 31.87 -19.31
C PRO A 492 10.65 30.61 -20.13
N MET A 493 11.67 29.92 -20.65
CA MET A 493 11.52 28.74 -21.49
C MET A 493 11.42 27.44 -20.68
N TRP A 494 11.50 27.49 -19.34
CA TRP A 494 11.50 26.28 -18.51
C TRP A 494 10.26 25.41 -18.75
N ARG A 495 9.09 26.05 -18.85
CA ARG A 495 7.82 25.35 -19.03
C ARG A 495 7.72 24.63 -20.39
N ASP A 496 8.28 25.22 -21.44
CA ASP A 496 8.28 24.70 -22.81
C ASP A 496 9.39 23.67 -23.07
N THR A 497 10.33 23.53 -22.14
CA THR A 497 11.46 22.60 -22.27
C THR A 497 11.35 21.47 -21.24
N ALA A 498 11.70 21.74 -19.98
CA ALA A 498 11.69 20.75 -18.91
C ALA A 498 10.25 20.39 -18.49
N GLY A 499 9.38 21.39 -18.34
CA GLY A 499 8.00 21.18 -17.88
C GLY A 499 7.19 20.29 -18.81
N ILE A 500 7.21 20.56 -20.13
CA ILE A 500 6.47 19.75 -21.10
C ILE A 500 7.01 18.33 -21.22
N PHE A 501 8.33 18.14 -21.13
CA PHE A 501 8.94 16.81 -21.15
C PHE A 501 8.48 15.99 -19.93
N PHE A 502 8.50 16.59 -18.73
CA PHE A 502 7.99 15.95 -17.53
C PHE A 502 6.51 15.56 -17.66
N LEU A 503 5.66 16.49 -18.13
CA LEU A 503 4.23 16.23 -18.35
C LEU A 503 3.99 15.08 -19.32
N ASN A 504 4.69 15.04 -20.45
CA ASN A 504 4.55 13.99 -21.47
C ASN A 504 5.00 12.64 -20.95
N THR A 505 6.11 12.60 -20.19
CA THR A 505 6.59 11.38 -19.55
C THR A 505 5.56 10.87 -18.55
N MET A 506 5.02 11.72 -17.69
CA MET A 506 3.96 11.34 -16.74
C MET A 506 2.71 10.82 -17.46
N ALA A 507 2.22 11.54 -18.47
CA ALA A 507 1.05 11.13 -19.24
C ALA A 507 1.25 9.76 -19.92
N THR A 508 2.47 9.49 -20.42
CA THR A 508 2.80 8.23 -21.08
C THR A 508 2.99 7.08 -20.08
N SER A 509 3.73 7.31 -18.99
CA SER A 509 4.01 6.28 -17.97
C SER A 509 2.76 5.78 -17.26
N TYR A 510 1.76 6.65 -17.09
CA TYR A 510 0.48 6.27 -16.48
C TYR A 510 -0.61 5.92 -17.49
N LYS A 511 -0.31 5.93 -18.79
CA LYS A 511 -1.24 5.40 -19.79
C LYS A 511 -1.28 3.87 -19.66
N ARG A 512 -2.48 3.30 -19.50
CA ARG A 512 -2.63 1.85 -19.42
C ARG A 512 -2.25 1.19 -20.76
N THR A 513 -1.53 0.07 -20.69
CA THR A 513 -1.03 -0.69 -21.86
C THR A 513 -1.73 -2.04 -22.02
N ASP A 514 -2.89 -2.20 -21.39
CA ASP A 514 -3.37 -3.46 -20.85
C ASP A 514 -4.41 -4.23 -21.67
#